data_AF-A0AAW2ID91-F1
#
_entry.id   AF-A0AAW2ID91-F1
#
_cell.length_a   1.000
_cell.length_b   1.000
_cell.length_c   1.000
_cell.angle_alpha   90.00
_cell.angle_beta   90.00
_cell.angle_gamma   90.00
#
_symmetry.space_group_name_H-M   'P 1'
#
loop_
_entity.id
_entity.type
_entity.pdbx_description
1 polymer ?
#
loop_
_entity_poly.entity_id
_entity_poly.type
_entity_poly.pdbx_seq_one_letter_code
_entity_poly.pdbx_strand_id
1 'polypeptide(L)'
;MWNDIDYMKNQNDFTIDEEKFGNLSQLVKDIHSVGMHYVPILDPGVSASEPAGSYPPYDDGVAMDIFIKDHEGKIFIGKVWNPNTTVFPDFTNPKTQEYWTKQIRGLKKKLDFDGLWIDMNEPANFWDGGKNGCPKSELEDPPYVPSVDGGILRKKTLCMTARQYAGVHYDVHNIYGISEHDMTYRALKDIIGKRVFTLSRSSFPGTGTYGGHWSGDVFSRWHDLAKSVPEMLSSSLYGMAYTGADICGFGGNATKSLCNRWMQIGAFYPFSRNHNSIDTIHQDPASFGEDVIKSSIKALTARYTLLPYLYTLFFHARRFGDTVVRPLFFEFPHDMKTHTIDRSFLWGPGFYVVPVTEDVSTFVWTYLPKGKWYDWYSGNHTISDGKDIKLDAPLDTIPLLVRGGTVLPTQEPAQTTTQSRKNAFTFMAYASEDGLASGDLFWDDGDSLDTIEKNQYGFLQFHLLNDRFNSTVIQWNTPDTPKLDSVVIYGFQKNVSKVFVNDKEFPFDLKKNVLKVQKLNNPLNKSVVVSWK
;
A
#
# COMPACT_ATOMS: atom_id res chain seq x y z
N MET A 1 -0.99 13.31 4.49
CA MET A 1 -0.09 13.73 5.58
C MET A 1 -0.31 12.79 6.74
N TRP A 2 0.73 12.54 7.52
CA TRP A 2 0.72 11.59 8.62
C TRP A 2 1.35 12.24 9.84
N ASN A 3 0.90 11.91 11.04
CA ASN A 3 1.62 12.19 12.29
C ASN A 3 1.78 10.91 13.09
N ASP A 4 2.93 10.82 13.73
CA ASP A 4 3.27 9.80 14.72
C ASP A 4 2.78 10.27 16.11
N ILE A 5 3.22 9.63 17.18
CA ILE A 5 2.79 9.88 18.57
C ILE A 5 3.10 11.31 19.06
N ASP A 6 3.84 12.13 18.28
CA ASP A 6 4.16 13.51 18.59
C ASP A 6 2.93 14.41 18.75
N TYR A 7 1.84 14.12 18.03
CA TYR A 7 0.62 14.92 18.13
C TYR A 7 -0.12 14.71 19.46
N MET A 8 0.14 13.60 20.15
CA MET A 8 -0.58 13.20 21.35
C MET A 8 -0.01 13.87 22.60
N LYS A 9 -0.89 14.26 23.53
CA LYS A 9 -0.47 14.74 24.84
C LYS A 9 0.05 13.56 25.67
N ASN A 10 1.31 13.63 26.10
CA ASN A 10 1.99 12.57 26.87
C ASN A 10 1.93 11.19 26.18
N GLN A 11 1.87 11.14 24.83
CA GLN A 11 1.74 9.88 24.08
C GLN A 11 0.51 9.06 24.50
N ASN A 12 -0.57 9.74 24.93
CA ASN A 12 -1.83 9.10 25.26
C ASN A 12 -2.77 9.18 24.04
N ASP A 13 -3.28 8.04 23.60
CA ASP A 13 -4.26 7.97 22.52
C ASP A 13 -5.48 8.87 22.74
N PHE A 14 -6.13 9.24 21.64
CA PHE A 14 -7.34 10.07 21.63
C PHE A 14 -7.17 11.48 22.25
N THR A 15 -5.92 11.92 22.44
CA THR A 15 -5.57 13.27 22.88
C THR A 15 -4.84 14.04 21.78
N ILE A 16 -4.81 15.37 21.92
CA ILE A 16 -3.98 16.28 21.11
C ILE A 16 -3.18 17.12 22.10
N ASP A 17 -1.88 17.25 21.89
CA ASP A 17 -1.04 18.18 22.64
C ASP A 17 -1.35 19.61 22.17
N GLU A 18 -2.22 20.32 22.90
CA GLU A 18 -2.63 21.68 22.55
C GLU A 18 -1.48 22.70 22.58
N GLU A 19 -0.37 22.42 23.27
CA GLU A 19 0.80 23.30 23.32
C GLU A 19 1.60 23.22 22.01
N LYS A 20 1.82 22.00 21.50
CA LYS A 20 2.61 21.76 20.30
C LYS A 20 1.77 21.70 19.01
N PHE A 21 0.54 21.23 19.13
CA PHE A 21 -0.36 20.87 18.03
C PHE A 21 -1.74 21.55 18.11
N GLY A 22 -1.89 22.65 18.84
CA GLY A 22 -3.17 23.36 18.97
C GLY A 22 -3.80 23.82 17.63
N ASN A 23 -3.00 23.98 16.57
CA ASN A 23 -3.47 24.32 15.22
C ASN A 23 -3.66 23.10 14.28
N LEU A 24 -3.46 21.87 14.77
CA LEU A 24 -3.50 20.66 13.96
C LEU A 24 -4.85 20.47 13.25
N SER A 25 -5.97 20.76 13.93
CA SER A 25 -7.30 20.69 13.32
C SER A 25 -7.45 21.65 12.13
N GLN A 26 -6.81 22.83 12.19
CA GLN A 26 -6.81 23.76 11.07
C GLN A 26 -5.93 23.27 9.92
N LEU A 27 -4.74 22.73 10.22
CA LEU A 27 -3.87 22.13 9.21
C LEU A 27 -4.58 21.00 8.45
N VAL A 28 -5.34 20.14 9.14
CA VAL A 28 -6.12 19.08 8.49
C VAL A 28 -7.15 19.66 7.52
N LYS A 29 -7.87 20.71 7.90
CA LYS A 29 -8.79 21.42 6.98
C LYS A 29 -8.07 22.00 5.77
N ASP A 30 -6.90 22.59 5.97
CA ASP A 30 -6.12 23.20 4.90
C ASP A 30 -5.68 22.15 3.87
N ILE A 31 -5.19 20.99 4.31
CA ILE A 31 -4.78 19.92 3.39
C ILE A 31 -5.98 19.24 2.72
N HIS A 32 -7.13 19.12 3.41
CA HIS A 32 -8.37 18.66 2.79
C HIS A 32 -8.84 19.58 1.68
N SER A 33 -8.67 20.91 1.84
CA SER A 33 -9.10 21.90 0.84
C SER A 33 -8.39 21.75 -0.51
N VAL A 34 -7.18 21.17 -0.51
CA VAL A 34 -6.39 20.86 -1.71
C VAL A 34 -6.51 19.39 -2.14
N GLY A 35 -7.38 18.61 -1.50
CA GLY A 35 -7.68 17.23 -1.84
C GLY A 35 -6.63 16.22 -1.37
N MET A 36 -5.89 16.54 -0.31
CA MET A 36 -5.05 15.60 0.43
C MET A 36 -5.82 15.00 1.61
N HIS A 37 -5.26 13.95 2.22
CA HIS A 37 -5.84 13.23 3.36
C HIS A 37 -4.89 13.22 4.56
N TYR A 38 -5.44 13.00 5.76
CA TYR A 38 -4.72 12.95 7.04
C TYR A 38 -4.87 11.59 7.73
N VAL A 39 -3.77 10.99 8.18
CA VAL A 39 -3.75 9.70 8.89
C VAL A 39 -2.86 9.80 10.14
N PRO A 40 -3.42 9.86 11.35
CA PRO A 40 -2.65 9.75 12.59
C PRO A 40 -2.37 8.28 12.96
N ILE A 41 -1.32 8.07 13.75
CA ILE A 41 -1.09 6.83 14.48
C ILE A 41 -2.10 6.67 15.63
N LEU A 42 -2.35 5.44 16.03
CA LEU A 42 -3.08 5.06 17.24
C LEU A 42 -2.45 3.79 17.79
N ASP A 43 -2.21 3.74 19.10
CA ASP A 43 -1.68 2.57 19.77
C ASP A 43 -2.80 1.79 20.48
N PRO A 44 -2.62 0.48 20.75
CA PRO A 44 -3.54 -0.26 21.61
C PRO A 44 -3.32 0.07 23.09
N GLY A 45 -2.16 0.62 23.46
CA GLY A 45 -1.77 0.82 24.85
C GLY A 45 -2.44 2.04 25.50
N VAL A 46 -3.36 1.82 26.44
CA VAL A 46 -4.07 2.90 27.14
C VAL A 46 -3.33 3.29 28.43
N SER A 47 -3.01 4.57 28.61
CA SER A 47 -2.39 5.06 29.86
C SER A 47 -3.27 4.77 31.08
N ALA A 48 -2.69 4.16 32.10
CA ALA A 48 -3.33 3.84 33.38
C ALA A 48 -2.77 4.67 34.53
N SER A 49 -2.22 5.84 34.22
CA SER A 49 -1.53 6.71 35.20
C SER A 49 -2.11 8.11 35.28
N GLU A 50 -3.12 8.40 34.48
CA GLU A 50 -3.82 9.68 34.54
C GLU A 50 -4.70 9.75 35.81
N PRO A 51 -4.94 10.94 36.36
CA PRO A 51 -5.90 11.12 37.44
C PRO A 51 -7.28 10.52 37.08
N ALA A 52 -7.92 9.88 38.06
CA ALA A 52 -9.24 9.30 37.88
C ALA A 52 -10.24 10.36 37.38
N GLY A 53 -10.95 10.05 36.29
CA GLY A 53 -11.90 10.96 35.64
C GLY A 53 -11.28 12.00 34.70
N SER A 54 -9.96 12.02 34.50
CA SER A 54 -9.31 12.94 33.56
C SER A 54 -8.98 12.32 32.20
N TYR A 55 -9.09 10.99 32.06
CA TYR A 55 -8.72 10.30 30.83
C TYR A 55 -9.78 9.25 30.45
N PRO A 56 -10.83 9.69 29.70
CA PRO A 56 -11.96 8.84 29.36
C PRO A 56 -11.63 7.48 28.73
N PRO A 57 -10.58 7.32 27.87
CA PRO A 57 -10.20 6.00 27.38
C PRO A 57 -9.91 5.00 28.51
N TYR A 58 -9.20 5.40 29.56
CA TYR A 58 -8.96 4.53 30.71
C TYR A 58 -10.22 4.34 31.55
N ASP A 59 -10.88 5.44 31.91
CA ASP A 59 -12.04 5.41 32.82
C ASP A 59 -13.20 4.57 32.23
N ASP A 60 -13.50 4.73 30.94
CA ASP A 60 -14.52 3.95 30.22
C ASP A 60 -14.12 2.47 30.12
N GLY A 61 -12.85 2.19 29.81
CA GLY A 61 -12.37 0.81 29.68
C GLY A 61 -12.42 0.03 31.02
N VAL A 62 -12.15 0.70 32.14
CA VAL A 62 -12.34 0.14 33.49
C VAL A 62 -13.82 -0.12 33.74
N ALA A 63 -14.69 0.87 33.46
CA ALA A 63 -16.12 0.74 33.69
C ALA A 63 -16.78 -0.38 32.87
N MET A 64 -16.27 -0.63 31.65
CA MET A 64 -16.76 -1.68 30.76
C MET A 64 -16.14 -3.06 31.00
N ASP A 65 -15.11 -3.14 31.86
CA ASP A 65 -14.34 -4.35 32.17
C ASP A 65 -13.74 -5.02 30.92
N ILE A 66 -13.05 -4.22 30.09
CA ILE A 66 -12.53 -4.67 28.77
C ILE A 66 -11.01 -4.85 28.73
N PHE A 67 -10.27 -4.48 29.78
CA PHE A 67 -8.82 -4.63 29.77
C PHE A 67 -8.41 -6.08 30.05
N ILE A 68 -7.35 -6.52 29.37
CA ILE A 68 -6.68 -7.80 29.63
C ILE A 68 -6.38 -7.92 31.12
N LYS A 69 -6.64 -9.12 31.67
CA LYS A 69 -6.41 -9.41 33.09
C LYS A 69 -5.12 -10.17 33.30
N ASP A 70 -4.50 -10.02 34.46
CA ASP A 70 -3.44 -10.91 34.91
C ASP A 70 -4.01 -12.27 35.37
N HIS A 71 -3.12 -13.17 35.78
CA HIS A 71 -3.48 -14.50 36.26
C HIS A 71 -4.34 -14.49 37.56
N GLU A 72 -4.35 -13.39 38.32
CA GLU A 72 -5.17 -13.18 39.52
C GLU A 72 -6.53 -12.54 39.20
N GLY A 73 -6.77 -12.16 37.95
CA GLY A 73 -8.02 -11.50 37.50
C GLY A 73 -8.02 -9.98 37.67
N LYS A 74 -6.88 -9.36 38.03
CA LYS A 74 -6.72 -7.90 38.08
C LYS A 74 -6.36 -7.37 36.71
N ILE A 75 -6.51 -6.07 36.46
CA ILE A 75 -6.09 -5.47 35.18
C ILE A 75 -4.57 -5.66 35.00
N PHE A 76 -4.17 -6.20 33.85
CA PHE A 76 -2.77 -6.36 33.50
C PHE A 76 -2.10 -5.00 33.30
N ILE A 77 -0.99 -4.77 33.99
CA ILE A 77 -0.22 -3.52 33.89
C ILE A 77 1.09 -3.78 33.15
N GLY A 78 1.27 -3.13 32.00
CA GLY A 78 2.51 -3.10 31.24
C GLY A 78 3.04 -1.68 31.03
N LYS A 79 3.82 -1.51 29.97
CA LYS A 79 4.51 -0.26 29.65
C LYS A 79 4.69 -0.07 28.15
N VAL A 80 4.25 1.08 27.63
CA VAL A 80 4.54 1.54 26.25
C VAL A 80 4.93 3.04 26.30
N TRP A 81 4.57 3.82 25.29
CA TRP A 81 5.06 5.18 25.04
C TRP A 81 4.69 6.18 26.14
N ASN A 82 3.49 6.08 26.70
CA ASN A 82 3.04 6.99 27.75
C ASN A 82 4.01 6.97 28.96
N PRO A 83 4.21 8.07 29.70
CA PRO A 83 5.31 8.20 30.67
C PRO A 83 5.36 7.16 31.80
N ASN A 84 4.22 6.59 32.20
CA ASN A 84 4.10 5.77 33.39
C ASN A 84 3.66 4.34 33.05
N THR A 85 2.42 3.94 33.33
CA THR A 85 1.95 2.56 33.10
C THR A 85 0.86 2.49 32.05
N THR A 86 0.75 1.32 31.42
CA THR A 86 -0.17 1.08 30.30
C THR A 86 -1.03 -0.16 30.59
N VAL A 87 -2.27 -0.14 30.12
CA VAL A 87 -3.19 -1.29 30.10
C VAL A 87 -3.60 -1.57 28.67
N PHE A 88 -4.00 -2.81 28.39
CA PHE A 88 -4.26 -3.29 27.04
C PHE A 88 -5.73 -3.67 26.89
N PRO A 89 -6.49 -3.05 25.98
CA PRO A 89 -7.82 -3.51 25.60
C PRO A 89 -7.77 -4.95 25.11
N ASP A 90 -8.74 -5.74 25.52
CA ASP A 90 -8.94 -7.08 25.00
C ASP A 90 -9.79 -7.02 23.73
N PHE A 91 -9.16 -7.02 22.56
CA PHE A 91 -9.85 -6.99 21.28
C PHE A 91 -10.57 -8.31 20.94
N THR A 92 -10.49 -9.34 21.79
CA THR A 92 -11.31 -10.55 21.67
C THR A 92 -12.64 -10.43 22.42
N ASN A 93 -12.77 -9.45 23.32
CA ASN A 93 -13.99 -9.18 24.07
C ASN A 93 -14.99 -8.40 23.20
N PRO A 94 -16.23 -8.89 23.00
CA PRO A 94 -17.21 -8.21 22.15
C PRO A 94 -17.60 -6.80 22.65
N LYS A 95 -17.47 -6.52 23.95
CA LYS A 95 -17.72 -5.17 24.50
C LYS A 95 -16.67 -4.14 24.03
N THR A 96 -15.47 -4.58 23.68
CA THR A 96 -14.37 -3.70 23.25
C THR A 96 -14.72 -2.95 21.97
N GLN A 97 -15.53 -3.53 21.08
CA GLN A 97 -15.97 -2.82 19.86
C GLN A 97 -16.73 -1.54 20.17
N GLU A 98 -17.65 -1.55 21.13
CA GLU A 98 -18.41 -0.37 21.52
C GLU A 98 -17.50 0.71 22.13
N TYR A 99 -16.61 0.29 23.04
CA TYR A 99 -15.57 1.14 23.62
C TYR A 99 -14.70 1.80 22.55
N TRP A 100 -14.12 0.99 21.65
CA TRP A 100 -13.18 1.44 20.63
C TRP A 100 -13.83 2.41 19.64
N THR A 101 -15.04 2.08 19.16
CA THR A 101 -15.81 2.98 18.30
C THR A 101 -16.14 4.29 19.01
N LYS A 102 -16.47 4.27 20.32
CA LYS A 102 -16.73 5.49 21.11
C LYS A 102 -15.49 6.38 21.18
N GLN A 103 -14.31 5.83 21.48
CA GLN A 103 -13.07 6.60 21.59
C GLN A 103 -12.63 7.18 20.24
N ILE A 104 -12.63 6.36 19.17
CA ILE A 104 -12.31 6.82 17.81
C ILE A 104 -13.27 7.94 17.38
N ARG A 105 -14.59 7.80 17.63
CA ARG A 105 -15.57 8.84 17.33
C ARG A 105 -15.31 10.11 18.14
N GLY A 106 -14.83 9.97 19.37
CA GLY A 106 -14.39 11.09 20.21
C GLY A 106 -13.24 11.88 19.58
N LEU A 107 -12.20 11.18 19.11
CA LEU A 107 -11.08 11.80 18.40
C LEU A 107 -11.53 12.44 17.08
N LYS A 108 -12.36 11.75 16.28
CA LYS A 108 -12.86 12.24 14.98
C LYS A 108 -13.58 13.59 15.09
N LYS A 109 -14.26 13.84 16.22
CA LYS A 109 -14.93 15.14 16.48
C LYS A 109 -13.95 16.31 16.67
N LYS A 110 -12.72 16.03 17.11
CA LYS A 110 -11.67 17.04 17.35
C LYS A 110 -10.75 17.17 16.13
N LEU A 111 -10.48 16.06 15.47
CA LEU A 111 -9.52 15.92 14.38
C LEU A 111 -10.15 15.13 13.24
N ASP A 112 -10.35 15.78 12.09
CA ASP A 112 -11.07 15.20 10.94
C ASP A 112 -10.16 14.26 10.12
N PHE A 113 -9.65 13.18 10.71
CA PHE A 113 -8.74 12.23 10.03
C PHE A 113 -9.48 11.30 9.04
N ASP A 114 -8.78 10.83 7.99
CA ASP A 114 -9.35 10.02 6.90
C ASP A 114 -9.08 8.51 7.04
N GLY A 115 -8.19 8.13 7.95
CA GLY A 115 -7.83 6.75 8.24
C GLY A 115 -7.03 6.65 9.52
N LEU A 116 -6.67 5.43 9.93
CA LEU A 116 -5.83 5.19 11.11
C LEU A 116 -4.67 4.27 10.79
N TRP A 117 -3.52 4.61 11.34
CA TRP A 117 -2.37 3.72 11.43
C TRP A 117 -2.35 3.12 12.83
N ILE A 118 -2.61 1.82 12.97
CA ILE A 118 -2.54 1.11 14.24
C ILE A 118 -1.18 0.44 14.39
N ASP A 119 -0.47 0.80 15.45
CA ASP A 119 0.90 0.32 15.71
C ASP A 119 0.99 -0.40 17.06
N MET A 120 2.15 -1.00 17.37
CA MET A 120 2.42 -1.59 18.69
C MET A 120 1.50 -2.76 19.07
N ASN A 121 0.90 -3.40 18.08
CA ASN A 121 -0.20 -4.35 18.24
C ASN A 121 0.17 -5.82 18.06
N GLU A 122 1.41 -6.18 18.38
CA GLU A 122 1.82 -7.57 18.56
C GLU A 122 1.05 -8.31 19.69
N PRO A 123 0.76 -7.74 20.89
CA PRO A 123 1.00 -6.38 21.41
C PRO A 123 2.41 -6.18 21.97
N ALA A 124 3.02 -5.06 21.60
CA ALA A 124 4.32 -4.67 22.11
C ALA A 124 4.24 -4.16 23.55
N ASN A 125 5.26 -4.51 24.33
CA ASN A 125 5.43 -4.09 25.70
C ASN A 125 6.91 -3.81 25.95
N PHE A 126 7.25 -2.70 26.60
CA PHE A 126 8.64 -2.36 26.89
C PHE A 126 9.21 -3.21 28.02
N TRP A 127 8.35 -3.87 28.79
CA TRP A 127 8.72 -4.91 29.74
C TRP A 127 8.53 -6.31 29.14
N ASP A 128 9.27 -7.27 29.69
CA ASP A 128 9.10 -8.69 29.38
C ASP A 128 8.05 -9.27 30.35
N GLY A 129 6.77 -9.14 30.01
CA GLY A 129 5.64 -9.47 30.87
C GLY A 129 5.06 -8.29 31.65
N GLY A 130 4.47 -8.55 32.81
CA GLY A 130 3.78 -7.52 33.62
C GLY A 130 4.72 -6.71 34.51
N LYS A 131 4.21 -5.63 35.10
CA LYS A 131 4.93 -4.76 36.07
C LYS A 131 5.67 -5.53 37.18
N ASN A 132 5.09 -6.64 37.62
CA ASN A 132 5.62 -7.48 38.70
C ASN A 132 6.22 -8.80 38.17
N GLY A 133 6.54 -8.88 36.87
CA GLY A 133 6.90 -10.12 36.18
C GLY A 133 5.69 -11.00 35.88
N CYS A 134 5.95 -12.28 35.59
CA CYS A 134 4.96 -13.30 35.29
C CYS A 134 4.99 -14.44 36.31
N PRO A 135 3.87 -15.12 36.57
CA PRO A 135 3.83 -16.25 37.49
C PRO A 135 4.66 -17.43 36.95
N LYS A 136 5.08 -18.34 37.84
CA LYS A 136 5.63 -19.62 37.40
C LYS A 136 4.51 -20.48 36.85
N SER A 137 4.62 -20.85 35.57
CA SER A 137 3.61 -21.64 34.86
C SER A 137 4.24 -22.31 33.64
N GLU A 138 3.73 -23.48 33.26
CA GLU A 138 4.11 -24.15 32.00
C GLU A 138 3.73 -23.33 30.76
N LEU A 139 2.83 -22.34 30.89
CA LEU A 139 2.53 -21.42 29.79
C LEU A 139 3.62 -20.35 29.62
N GLU A 140 4.27 -19.91 30.71
CA GLU A 140 5.35 -18.92 30.63
C GLU A 140 6.67 -19.56 30.21
N ASP A 141 6.90 -20.80 30.65
CA ASP A 141 8.11 -21.58 30.42
C ASP A 141 7.72 -22.99 29.91
N PRO A 142 7.22 -23.13 28.66
CA PRO A 142 6.75 -24.39 28.10
C PRO A 142 7.90 -25.38 27.85
N PRO A 143 7.61 -26.70 27.76
CA PRO A 143 8.63 -27.72 27.50
C PRO A 143 9.34 -27.54 26.15
N TYR A 144 8.71 -26.82 25.22
CA TYR A 144 9.32 -26.40 23.95
C TYR A 144 9.09 -24.91 23.74
N VAL A 145 10.17 -24.15 23.63
CA VAL A 145 10.16 -22.74 23.25
C VAL A 145 10.68 -22.65 21.81
N PRO A 146 9.89 -22.14 20.84
CA PRO A 146 10.38 -21.87 19.49
C PRO A 146 11.57 -20.91 19.52
N SER A 147 12.30 -20.75 18.41
CA SER A 147 13.43 -19.82 18.30
C SER A 147 12.97 -18.35 18.19
N VAL A 148 12.22 -17.88 19.19
CA VAL A 148 11.81 -16.48 19.36
C VAL A 148 12.98 -15.65 19.88
N ASP A 149 12.97 -14.36 19.55
CA ASP A 149 13.97 -13.43 20.07
C ASP A 149 13.99 -13.43 21.62
N GLY A 150 15.18 -13.36 22.20
CA GLY A 150 15.39 -13.43 23.65
C GLY A 150 15.08 -14.79 24.31
N GLY A 151 14.59 -15.79 23.56
CA GLY A 151 14.41 -17.18 24.05
C GLY A 151 13.31 -17.36 25.10
N ILE A 152 12.40 -16.40 25.27
CA ILE A 152 11.23 -16.49 26.17
C ILE A 152 9.99 -15.91 25.47
N LEU A 153 8.82 -16.52 25.66
CA LEU A 153 7.61 -16.10 24.94
C LEU A 153 7.10 -14.71 25.33
N ARG A 154 7.27 -14.33 26.60
CA ARG A 154 6.90 -13.02 27.16
C ARG A 154 7.85 -11.88 26.78
N LYS A 155 8.87 -12.14 25.95
CA LYS A 155 9.83 -11.12 25.52
C LYS A 155 9.08 -10.01 24.80
N LYS A 156 9.23 -8.76 25.24
CA LYS A 156 8.60 -7.57 24.63
C LYS A 156 7.08 -7.67 24.45
N THR A 157 6.40 -8.50 25.24
CA THR A 157 4.95 -8.65 25.20
C THR A 157 4.38 -8.94 26.59
N LEU A 158 3.15 -9.43 26.69
CA LEU A 158 2.45 -9.69 27.95
C LEU A 158 2.84 -11.05 28.53
N CYS A 159 2.42 -11.33 29.77
CA CYS A 159 2.54 -12.68 30.34
C CYS A 159 1.67 -13.65 29.55
N MET A 160 2.18 -14.85 29.25
CA MET A 160 1.43 -15.89 28.54
C MET A 160 0.16 -16.35 29.31
N THR A 161 0.21 -16.23 30.63
CA THR A 161 -0.91 -16.50 31.56
C THR A 161 -1.92 -15.36 31.68
N ALA A 162 -1.69 -14.21 31.04
CA ALA A 162 -2.66 -13.11 31.02
C ALA A 162 -3.96 -13.60 30.36
N ARG A 163 -5.11 -13.13 30.85
CA ARG A 163 -6.44 -13.61 30.47
C ARG A 163 -7.15 -12.59 29.59
N GLN A 164 -7.62 -13.08 28.45
CA GLN A 164 -8.51 -12.41 27.52
C GLN A 164 -9.84 -13.19 27.45
N TYR A 165 -10.84 -12.59 26.83
CA TYR A 165 -12.18 -13.14 26.68
C TYR A 165 -12.16 -14.45 25.88
N ALA A 166 -11.35 -14.51 24.81
CA ALA A 166 -11.21 -15.72 23.99
C ALA A 166 -10.25 -16.77 24.56
N GLY A 167 -9.48 -16.47 25.61
CA GLY A 167 -8.52 -17.42 26.18
C GLY A 167 -7.33 -16.76 26.89
N VAL A 168 -6.36 -17.58 27.28
CA VAL A 168 -5.09 -17.08 27.82
C VAL A 168 -4.22 -16.52 26.69
N HIS A 169 -3.40 -15.52 26.99
CA HIS A 169 -2.58 -14.83 26.00
C HIS A 169 -1.65 -15.80 25.24
N TYR A 170 -1.20 -16.89 25.85
CA TYR A 170 -0.49 -17.98 25.17
C TYR A 170 -1.18 -18.44 23.87
N ASP A 171 -2.49 -18.63 23.90
CA ASP A 171 -3.26 -19.15 22.76
C ASP A 171 -3.61 -18.05 21.75
N VAL A 172 -3.82 -16.81 22.24
CA VAL A 172 -4.39 -15.71 21.46
C VAL A 172 -3.42 -14.56 21.18
N HIS A 173 -2.14 -14.68 21.53
CA HIS A 173 -1.11 -13.65 21.30
C HIS A 173 -1.07 -13.24 19.82
N ASN A 174 -0.91 -14.23 18.93
CA ASN A 174 -0.77 -14.01 17.49
C ASN A 174 -2.02 -13.46 16.80
N ILE A 175 -3.17 -13.37 17.49
CA ILE A 175 -4.39 -12.78 16.93
C ILE A 175 -4.71 -11.39 17.49
N TYR A 176 -3.86 -10.81 18.34
CA TYR A 176 -4.13 -9.49 18.92
C TYR A 176 -4.25 -8.41 17.84
N GLY A 177 -3.24 -8.31 16.96
CA GLY A 177 -3.21 -7.31 15.88
C GLY A 177 -4.37 -7.44 14.89
N ILE A 178 -4.71 -8.66 14.43
CA ILE A 178 -5.85 -8.85 13.52
C ILE A 178 -7.19 -8.53 14.21
N SER A 179 -7.31 -8.79 15.51
CA SER A 179 -8.53 -8.48 16.28
C SER A 179 -8.72 -6.97 16.43
N GLU A 180 -7.65 -6.22 16.73
CA GLU A 180 -7.67 -4.76 16.71
C GLU A 180 -7.97 -4.20 15.32
N HIS A 181 -7.35 -4.77 14.28
CA HIS A 181 -7.51 -4.31 12.90
C HIS A 181 -8.96 -4.46 12.41
N ASP A 182 -9.61 -5.59 12.70
CA ASP A 182 -11.03 -5.80 12.42
C ASP A 182 -11.91 -4.78 13.16
N MET A 183 -11.72 -4.61 14.47
CA MET A 183 -12.51 -3.66 15.25
C MET A 183 -12.32 -2.21 14.81
N THR A 184 -11.09 -1.83 14.45
CA THR A 184 -10.74 -0.51 13.91
C THR A 184 -11.37 -0.29 12.54
N TYR A 185 -11.30 -1.29 11.65
CA TYR A 185 -11.94 -1.23 10.33
C TYR A 185 -13.45 -1.03 10.45
N ARG A 186 -14.13 -1.81 11.32
CA ARG A 186 -15.58 -1.68 11.56
C ARG A 186 -15.94 -0.32 12.17
N ALA A 187 -15.17 0.14 13.16
CA ALA A 187 -15.37 1.43 13.79
C ALA A 187 -15.27 2.59 12.77
N LEU A 188 -14.22 2.60 11.94
CA LEU A 188 -14.05 3.62 10.92
C LEU A 188 -15.13 3.53 9.84
N LYS A 189 -15.50 2.33 9.38
CA LYS A 189 -16.57 2.14 8.40
C LYS A 189 -17.89 2.75 8.89
N ASP A 190 -18.22 2.57 10.17
CA ASP A 190 -19.39 3.18 10.82
C ASP A 190 -19.27 4.71 10.96
N ILE A 191 -18.11 5.21 11.40
CA ILE A 191 -17.91 6.63 11.69
C ILE A 191 -17.83 7.47 10.41
N ILE A 192 -17.17 6.98 9.37
CA ILE A 192 -16.90 7.71 8.12
C ILE A 192 -17.99 7.44 7.07
N GLY A 193 -18.60 6.25 7.07
CA GLY A 193 -19.63 5.87 6.09
C GLY A 193 -19.11 5.65 4.67
N LYS A 194 -17.79 5.51 4.49
CA LYS A 194 -17.08 5.27 3.23
C LYS A 194 -16.03 4.17 3.42
N ARG A 195 -15.36 3.73 2.35
CA ARG A 195 -14.14 2.93 2.44
C ARG A 195 -13.13 3.67 3.29
N VAL A 196 -12.45 2.92 4.13
CA VAL A 196 -11.56 3.47 5.14
C VAL A 196 -10.15 2.97 4.93
N PHE A 197 -9.20 3.81 5.30
CA PHE A 197 -7.80 3.45 5.34
C PHE A 197 -7.44 2.98 6.75
N THR A 198 -6.96 1.75 6.86
CA THR A 198 -6.34 1.21 8.08
C THR A 198 -5.01 0.56 7.72
N LEU A 199 -3.99 0.81 8.52
CA LEU A 199 -2.65 0.25 8.35
C LEU A 199 -2.23 -0.41 9.66
N SER A 200 -1.89 -1.69 9.66
CA SER A 200 -1.51 -2.45 10.87
C SER A 200 -0.09 -2.99 10.81
N ARG A 201 0.62 -2.98 11.94
CA ARG A 201 1.96 -3.59 12.05
C ARG A 201 1.84 -5.10 12.12
N SER A 202 1.25 -5.59 13.21
CA SER A 202 1.04 -7.02 13.45
C SER A 202 -0.06 -7.55 12.51
N SER A 203 0.10 -8.79 12.07
CA SER A 203 -0.81 -9.46 11.14
C SER A 203 -0.91 -10.96 11.40
N PHE A 204 -2.02 -11.54 10.93
CA PHE A 204 -2.32 -12.97 10.95
C PHE A 204 -3.03 -13.36 9.64
N PRO A 205 -3.10 -14.64 9.22
CA PRO A 205 -3.86 -15.02 8.04
C PRO A 205 -5.28 -14.40 8.01
N GLY A 206 -5.56 -13.64 6.95
CA GLY A 206 -6.82 -12.91 6.77
C GLY A 206 -6.74 -11.39 7.02
N THR A 207 -5.64 -10.86 7.58
CA THR A 207 -5.46 -9.41 7.86
C THR A 207 -5.71 -8.52 6.65
N GLY A 208 -5.36 -8.97 5.43
CA GLY A 208 -5.59 -8.23 4.18
C GLY A 208 -7.07 -7.92 3.87
N THR A 209 -8.01 -8.53 4.60
CA THR A 209 -9.45 -8.21 4.54
C THR A 209 -9.76 -6.83 5.11
N TYR A 210 -8.99 -6.39 6.11
CA TYR A 210 -9.32 -5.21 6.93
C TYR A 210 -8.52 -3.97 6.57
N GLY A 211 -7.37 -4.11 5.92
CA GLY A 211 -6.56 -2.99 5.48
C GLY A 211 -5.15 -3.37 5.02
N GLY A 212 -4.24 -2.40 5.12
CA GLY A 212 -2.85 -2.54 4.72
C GLY A 212 -1.91 -3.03 5.82
N HIS A 213 -0.69 -3.33 5.42
CA HIS A 213 0.44 -3.68 6.27
C HIS A 213 1.70 -2.94 5.80
N TRP A 214 2.66 -2.70 6.70
CA TRP A 214 4.01 -2.27 6.32
C TRP A 214 5.06 -3.07 7.05
N SER A 215 6.27 -3.12 6.49
CA SER A 215 7.39 -3.93 6.96
C SER A 215 7.91 -3.64 8.37
N GLY A 216 7.34 -2.65 9.07
CA GLY A 216 7.87 -2.16 10.33
C GLY A 216 9.18 -1.37 10.18
N ASP A 217 9.93 -1.34 11.27
CA ASP A 217 11.06 -0.47 11.54
C ASP A 217 12.35 -0.92 10.82
N VAL A 218 12.31 -0.95 9.49
CA VAL A 218 13.47 -1.28 8.64
C VAL A 218 14.58 -0.24 8.75
N PHE A 219 15.84 -0.65 8.58
CA PHE A 219 16.96 0.29 8.66
C PHE A 219 17.23 0.99 7.31
N SER A 220 17.76 2.20 7.37
CA SER A 220 18.24 2.97 6.22
C SER A 220 19.53 2.39 5.63
N ARG A 221 19.43 1.19 5.03
CA ARG A 221 20.54 0.42 4.45
C ARG A 221 20.14 -0.21 3.11
N TRP A 222 21.12 -0.41 2.23
CA TRP A 222 20.92 -1.10 0.95
C TRP A 222 20.41 -2.54 1.11
N HIS A 223 20.80 -3.21 2.19
CA HIS A 223 20.30 -4.55 2.52
C HIS A 223 18.79 -4.55 2.70
N ASP A 224 18.28 -3.67 3.56
CA ASP A 224 16.86 -3.52 3.88
C ASP A 224 16.06 -3.06 2.65
N LEU A 225 16.61 -2.15 1.84
CA LEU A 225 16.04 -1.82 0.54
C LEU A 225 15.89 -3.07 -0.34
N ALA A 226 16.93 -3.90 -0.48
CA ALA A 226 16.86 -5.11 -1.27
C ALA A 226 15.86 -6.13 -0.69
N LYS A 227 15.72 -6.21 0.64
CA LYS A 227 14.83 -7.13 1.35
C LYS A 227 13.36 -6.72 1.35
N SER A 228 13.06 -5.44 1.11
CA SER A 228 11.67 -4.99 0.93
C SER A 228 10.94 -5.67 -0.25
N VAL A 229 11.67 -6.13 -1.28
CA VAL A 229 11.09 -6.82 -2.44
C VAL A 229 10.60 -8.23 -2.10
N PRO A 230 11.42 -9.17 -1.57
CA PRO A 230 10.94 -10.49 -1.17
C PRO A 230 9.87 -10.42 -0.08
N GLU A 231 9.93 -9.44 0.81
CA GLU A 231 8.89 -9.20 1.82
C GLU A 231 7.55 -8.82 1.17
N MET A 232 7.54 -7.84 0.27
CA MET A 232 6.34 -7.43 -0.46
C MET A 232 5.76 -8.55 -1.32
N LEU A 233 6.63 -9.36 -1.94
CA LEU A 233 6.22 -10.57 -2.67
C LEU A 233 5.54 -11.57 -1.73
N SER A 234 6.11 -11.81 -0.55
CA SER A 234 5.55 -12.71 0.46
C SER A 234 4.19 -12.20 0.97
N SER A 235 4.08 -10.92 1.31
CA SER A 235 2.81 -10.31 1.74
C SER A 235 1.72 -10.44 0.67
N SER A 236 2.07 -10.32 -0.61
CA SER A 236 1.14 -10.55 -1.71
C SER A 236 0.64 -12.01 -1.75
N LEU A 237 1.50 -12.99 -1.48
CA LEU A 237 1.11 -14.40 -1.36
C LEU A 237 0.20 -14.66 -0.16
N TYR A 238 0.37 -13.90 0.93
CA TYR A 238 -0.46 -13.99 2.13
C TYR A 238 -1.82 -13.29 1.98
N GLY A 239 -2.14 -12.73 0.80
CA GLY A 239 -3.37 -11.98 0.57
C GLY A 239 -3.36 -10.56 1.13
N MET A 240 -2.19 -10.05 1.54
CA MET A 240 -1.99 -8.66 1.98
C MET A 240 -1.46 -7.81 0.83
N ALA A 241 -2.32 -7.56 -0.16
CA ALA A 241 -1.93 -6.90 -1.40
C ALA A 241 -1.56 -5.41 -1.23
N TYR A 242 -2.07 -4.74 -0.19
CA TYR A 242 -1.78 -3.34 0.10
C TYR A 242 -0.64 -3.23 1.12
N THR A 243 0.59 -3.46 0.65
CA THR A 243 1.80 -3.55 1.49
C THR A 243 2.97 -2.73 0.92
N GLY A 244 3.93 -2.38 1.77
CA GLY A 244 5.16 -1.68 1.39
C GLY A 244 6.12 -1.53 2.56
N ALA A 245 7.29 -0.94 2.31
CA ALA A 245 8.27 -0.61 3.34
C ALA A 245 8.44 0.90 3.47
N ASP A 246 8.93 1.35 4.62
CA ASP A 246 9.23 2.76 4.84
C ASP A 246 10.36 3.21 3.90
N ILE A 247 9.98 4.07 2.96
CA ILE A 247 10.87 4.52 1.89
C ILE A 247 12.01 5.36 2.47
N CYS A 248 13.23 5.05 2.02
CA CYS A 248 14.52 5.55 2.55
C CYS A 248 15.00 4.87 3.85
N GLY A 249 14.16 4.03 4.47
CA GLY A 249 14.42 3.34 5.73
C GLY A 249 13.92 4.14 6.93
N PHE A 250 13.50 3.46 7.99
CA PHE A 250 13.00 4.10 9.21
C PHE A 250 14.13 4.37 10.21
N GLY A 251 14.92 3.35 10.52
CA GLY A 251 15.99 3.40 11.51
C GLY A 251 17.33 3.87 10.95
N GLY A 252 17.93 4.87 11.59
CA GLY A 252 19.23 5.43 11.20
C GLY A 252 19.19 6.36 9.99
N ASN A 253 20.28 7.09 9.74
CA ASN A 253 20.31 8.13 8.71
C ASN A 253 20.44 7.56 7.30
N ALA A 254 19.46 7.81 6.44
CA ALA A 254 19.55 7.53 5.02
C ALA A 254 20.66 8.36 4.35
N THR A 255 21.37 7.75 3.40
CA THR A 255 22.26 8.50 2.50
C THR A 255 21.47 9.03 1.31
N LYS A 256 21.96 10.09 0.68
CA LYS A 256 21.36 10.64 -0.55
C LYS A 256 21.25 9.58 -1.65
N SER A 257 22.29 8.74 -1.86
CA SER A 257 22.26 7.70 -2.89
C SER A 257 21.22 6.62 -2.60
N LEU A 258 21.11 6.19 -1.34
CA LEU A 258 20.13 5.22 -0.89
C LEU A 258 18.71 5.77 -1.06
N CYS A 259 18.42 6.94 -0.49
CA CYS A 259 17.08 7.52 -0.56
C CYS A 259 16.67 7.83 -2.00
N ASN A 260 17.61 8.25 -2.85
CA ASN A 260 17.40 8.42 -4.27
C ASN A 260 16.90 7.14 -4.97
N ARG A 261 17.50 5.97 -4.67
CA ARG A 261 17.07 4.67 -5.22
C ARG A 261 15.81 4.14 -4.54
N TRP A 262 15.67 4.35 -3.24
CA TRP A 262 14.49 3.88 -2.50
C TRP A 262 13.24 4.64 -2.90
N MET A 263 13.31 5.96 -3.16
CA MET A 263 12.19 6.72 -3.73
C MET A 263 11.74 6.19 -5.09
N GLN A 264 12.66 5.65 -5.91
CA GLN A 264 12.32 5.08 -7.21
C GLN A 264 11.49 3.81 -7.09
N ILE A 265 12.01 2.81 -6.38
CA ILE A 265 11.33 1.53 -6.18
C ILE A 265 10.10 1.67 -5.27
N GLY A 266 10.18 2.53 -4.25
CA GLY A 266 9.09 2.81 -3.33
C GLY A 266 7.84 3.37 -4.01
N ALA A 267 8.00 4.12 -5.10
CA ALA A 267 6.88 4.56 -5.94
C ALA A 267 6.10 3.37 -6.55
N PHE A 268 6.67 2.17 -6.58
CA PHE A 268 6.06 0.93 -7.07
C PHE A 268 5.69 -0.05 -5.96
N TYR A 269 5.76 0.34 -4.70
CA TYR A 269 5.07 -0.39 -3.63
C TYR A 269 3.57 -0.15 -3.72
N PRO A 270 2.71 -1.17 -3.55
CA PRO A 270 1.26 -0.99 -3.47
C PRO A 270 0.90 0.08 -2.43
N PHE A 271 1.47 -0.01 -1.23
CA PHE A 271 1.50 1.05 -0.22
C PHE A 271 2.84 1.80 -0.26
N SER A 272 2.82 3.09 -0.59
CA SER A 272 4.03 3.91 -0.81
C SER A 272 4.09 5.06 0.19
N ARG A 273 4.85 4.89 1.27
CA ARG A 273 5.06 5.90 2.33
C ARG A 273 6.55 6.09 2.60
N ASN A 274 6.99 7.35 2.65
CA ASN A 274 8.27 7.72 3.28
C ASN A 274 7.95 8.09 4.73
N HIS A 275 8.64 7.45 5.66
CA HIS A 275 8.46 7.61 7.10
C HIS A 275 9.81 7.40 7.78
N ASN A 276 10.00 8.00 8.96
CA ASN A 276 11.33 8.22 9.51
C ASN A 276 11.30 8.22 11.05
N SER A 277 12.37 7.74 11.68
CA SER A 277 12.51 7.76 13.14
C SER A 277 12.83 9.16 13.67
N ILE A 278 12.37 9.44 14.90
CA ILE A 278 12.52 10.73 15.60
C ILE A 278 13.98 11.20 15.78
N ASP A 279 14.92 10.25 15.84
CA ASP A 279 16.34 10.48 16.14
C ASP A 279 17.24 10.62 14.89
N THR A 280 16.64 10.81 13.72
CA THR A 280 17.34 10.84 12.43
C THR A 280 17.20 12.16 11.69
N ILE A 281 18.02 12.37 10.65
CA ILE A 281 17.91 13.54 9.76
C ILE A 281 16.61 13.49 8.95
N HIS A 282 16.08 14.67 8.56
CA HIS A 282 14.92 14.74 7.67
C HIS A 282 15.15 14.00 6.35
N GLN A 283 14.11 13.33 5.87
CA GLN A 283 14.20 12.52 4.66
C GLN A 283 13.04 12.57 3.68
N ASP A 284 12.17 13.56 3.81
CA ASP A 284 11.25 13.89 2.72
C ASP A 284 12.04 14.23 1.43
N PRO A 285 11.48 14.04 0.23
CA PRO A 285 12.22 14.28 -1.00
C PRO A 285 12.83 15.67 -1.13
N ALA A 286 12.21 16.70 -0.54
CA ALA A 286 12.69 18.08 -0.62
C ALA A 286 13.89 18.34 0.30
N SER A 287 14.04 17.63 1.41
CA SER A 287 15.18 17.77 2.33
C SER A 287 16.49 17.16 1.81
N PHE A 288 16.45 16.24 0.84
CA PHE A 288 17.64 15.58 0.27
C PHE A 288 18.25 16.24 -0.99
N GLY A 289 17.61 17.30 -1.50
CA GLY A 289 18.10 18.11 -2.62
C GLY A 289 17.76 17.58 -4.02
N GLU A 290 18.18 18.34 -5.04
CA GLU A 290 17.69 18.25 -6.43
C GLU A 290 17.73 16.85 -7.07
N ASP A 291 18.77 16.04 -6.83
CA ASP A 291 18.85 14.71 -7.44
C ASP A 291 17.71 13.79 -6.94
N VAL A 292 17.43 13.83 -5.63
CA VAL A 292 16.35 13.04 -5.02
C VAL A 292 15.00 13.60 -5.44
N ILE A 293 14.84 14.92 -5.52
CA ILE A 293 13.63 15.57 -6.02
C ILE A 293 13.32 15.10 -7.45
N LYS A 294 14.30 15.20 -8.37
CA LYS A 294 14.13 14.83 -9.78
C LYS A 294 13.76 13.35 -9.94
N SER A 295 14.47 12.48 -9.24
CA SER A 295 14.22 11.04 -9.23
C SER A 295 12.82 10.71 -8.69
N SER A 296 12.46 11.32 -7.56
CA SER A 296 11.15 11.15 -6.91
C SER A 296 10.01 11.62 -7.79
N ILE A 297 10.12 12.82 -8.39
CA ILE A 297 9.12 13.33 -9.33
C ILE A 297 8.95 12.37 -10.50
N LYS A 298 10.04 11.87 -11.09
CA LYS A 298 9.96 10.96 -12.24
C LYS A 298 9.27 9.63 -11.88
N ALA A 299 9.64 9.03 -10.76
CA ALA A 299 9.06 7.77 -10.30
C ALA A 299 7.58 7.93 -9.86
N LEU A 300 7.27 8.96 -9.07
CA LEU A 300 5.91 9.25 -8.62
C LEU A 300 5.00 9.67 -9.78
N THR A 301 5.51 10.38 -10.78
CA THR A 301 4.73 10.68 -12.00
C THR A 301 4.33 9.41 -12.73
N ALA A 302 5.25 8.44 -12.86
CA ALA A 302 4.93 7.14 -13.43
C ALA A 302 3.89 6.39 -12.59
N ARG A 303 4.04 6.39 -11.25
CA ARG A 303 3.03 5.82 -10.33
C ARG A 303 1.65 6.44 -10.55
N TYR A 304 1.54 7.78 -10.51
CA TYR A 304 0.27 8.50 -10.66
C TYR A 304 -0.36 8.27 -12.04
N THR A 305 0.46 8.13 -13.08
CA THR A 305 0.00 7.77 -14.43
C THR A 305 -0.63 6.38 -14.46
N LEU A 306 -0.08 5.43 -13.69
CA LEU A 306 -0.49 4.02 -13.62
C LEU A 306 -1.52 3.73 -12.53
N LEU A 307 -2.01 4.72 -11.78
CA LEU A 307 -3.01 4.47 -10.73
C LEU A 307 -4.28 3.76 -11.23
N PRO A 308 -4.83 4.03 -12.44
CA PRO A 308 -5.97 3.26 -12.94
C PRO A 308 -5.65 1.78 -13.14
N TYR A 309 -4.44 1.47 -13.62
CA TYR A 309 -3.96 0.09 -13.74
C TYR A 309 -3.80 -0.55 -12.36
N LEU A 310 -3.10 0.10 -11.44
CA LEU A 310 -2.90 -0.38 -10.07
C LEU A 310 -4.24 -0.62 -9.35
N TYR A 311 -5.20 0.29 -9.52
CA TYR A 311 -6.53 0.17 -8.93
C TYR A 311 -7.34 -0.99 -9.52
N THR A 312 -7.17 -1.26 -10.82
CA THR A 312 -7.76 -2.45 -11.47
C THR A 312 -7.13 -3.74 -10.94
N LEU A 313 -5.83 -3.75 -10.64
CA LEU A 313 -5.19 -4.90 -9.97
C LEU A 313 -5.75 -5.12 -8.56
N PHE A 314 -6.03 -4.06 -7.81
CA PHE A 314 -6.69 -4.18 -6.50
C PHE A 314 -8.13 -4.71 -6.62
N PHE A 315 -8.86 -4.33 -7.67
CA PHE A 315 -10.16 -4.94 -7.98
C PHE A 315 -10.03 -6.45 -8.20
N HIS A 316 -9.02 -6.91 -8.97
CA HIS A 316 -8.78 -8.34 -9.16
C HIS A 316 -8.40 -9.05 -7.86
N ALA A 317 -7.53 -8.45 -7.05
CA ALA A 317 -7.19 -8.98 -5.73
C ALA A 317 -8.43 -9.14 -4.84
N ARG A 318 -9.29 -8.11 -4.79
CA ARG A 318 -10.54 -8.14 -4.01
C ARG A 318 -11.54 -9.17 -4.54
N ARG A 319 -11.66 -9.33 -5.85
CA ARG A 319 -12.71 -10.15 -6.48
C ARG A 319 -12.32 -11.61 -6.65
N PHE A 320 -11.05 -11.88 -6.96
CA PHE A 320 -10.56 -13.19 -7.41
C PHE A 320 -9.42 -13.74 -6.55
N GLY A 321 -8.84 -12.94 -5.65
CA GLY A 321 -7.67 -13.35 -4.87
C GLY A 321 -6.35 -13.25 -5.64
N ASP A 322 -6.32 -12.50 -6.75
CA ASP A 322 -5.11 -12.24 -7.51
C ASP A 322 -4.08 -11.44 -6.71
N THR A 323 -2.80 -11.56 -7.08
CA THR A 323 -1.75 -10.69 -6.53
C THR A 323 -1.61 -9.39 -7.32
N VAL A 324 -1.36 -8.28 -6.60
CA VAL A 324 -1.03 -6.97 -7.19
C VAL A 324 0.45 -6.93 -7.56
N VAL A 325 1.32 -7.11 -6.57
CA VAL A 325 2.75 -7.37 -6.80
C VAL A 325 2.95 -8.87 -6.96
N ARG A 326 3.70 -9.27 -8.00
CA ARG A 326 3.75 -10.65 -8.44
C ARG A 326 5.20 -11.08 -8.70
N PRO A 327 5.62 -12.25 -8.18
CA PRO A 327 6.91 -12.79 -8.53
C PRO A 327 6.87 -13.28 -9.99
N LEU A 328 8.01 -13.26 -10.67
CA LEU A 328 8.07 -13.64 -12.09
C LEU A 328 7.58 -15.08 -12.32
N PHE A 329 7.85 -16.00 -11.39
CA PHE A 329 7.44 -17.39 -11.53
C PHE A 329 5.91 -17.61 -11.50
N PHE A 330 5.10 -16.62 -11.11
CA PHE A 330 3.65 -16.71 -11.26
C PHE A 330 3.22 -16.56 -12.72
N GLU A 331 3.91 -15.71 -13.48
CA GLU A 331 3.65 -15.50 -14.92
C GLU A 331 4.43 -16.47 -15.82
N PHE A 332 5.54 -17.00 -15.30
CA PHE A 332 6.46 -17.87 -16.03
C PHE A 332 6.81 -19.12 -15.21
N PRO A 333 5.83 -19.92 -14.75
CA PRO A 333 6.07 -21.03 -13.81
C PRO A 333 6.96 -22.13 -14.36
N HIS A 334 6.97 -22.32 -15.69
CA HIS A 334 7.78 -23.32 -16.38
C HIS A 334 9.22 -22.85 -16.65
N ASP A 335 9.53 -21.59 -16.38
CA ASP A 335 10.88 -21.05 -16.48
C ASP A 335 11.55 -21.08 -15.11
N MET A 336 12.32 -22.13 -14.85
CA MET A 336 12.93 -22.38 -13.54
C MET A 336 13.87 -21.27 -13.07
N LYS A 337 14.41 -20.45 -13.97
CA LYS A 337 15.24 -19.30 -13.58
C LYS A 337 14.45 -18.24 -12.81
N THR A 338 13.14 -18.17 -13.02
CA THR A 338 12.28 -17.17 -12.37
C THR A 338 11.95 -17.46 -10.91
N HIS A 339 12.16 -18.71 -10.45
CA HIS A 339 11.79 -19.16 -9.11
C HIS A 339 12.67 -18.58 -8.00
N THR A 340 13.90 -18.16 -8.34
CA THR A 340 14.85 -17.58 -7.39
C THR A 340 14.97 -16.06 -7.53
N ILE A 341 14.14 -15.42 -8.37
CA ILE A 341 14.19 -13.98 -8.59
C ILE A 341 13.36 -13.28 -7.52
N ASP A 342 14.04 -12.53 -6.66
CA ASP A 342 13.42 -11.80 -5.56
C ASP A 342 13.85 -10.32 -5.49
N ARG A 343 14.64 -9.83 -6.44
CA ARG A 343 15.08 -8.42 -6.53
C ARG A 343 14.37 -7.59 -7.59
N SER A 344 13.41 -8.18 -8.27
CA SER A 344 12.56 -7.52 -9.26
C SER A 344 11.17 -8.16 -9.21
N PHE A 345 10.16 -7.44 -9.66
CA PHE A 345 8.78 -7.87 -9.51
C PHE A 345 7.88 -7.30 -10.59
N LEU A 346 6.73 -7.92 -10.78
CA LEU A 346 5.68 -7.43 -11.67
C LEU A 346 4.59 -6.71 -10.87
N TRP A 347 4.00 -5.68 -11.45
CA TRP A 347 2.62 -5.29 -11.18
C TRP A 347 1.72 -6.04 -12.15
N GLY A 348 0.84 -6.87 -11.59
CA GLY A 348 -0.01 -7.76 -12.36
C GLY A 348 0.79 -8.65 -13.32
N PRO A 349 0.26 -8.96 -14.52
CA PRO A 349 0.94 -9.82 -15.49
C PRO A 349 1.88 -9.06 -16.45
N GLY A 350 1.84 -7.72 -16.45
CA GLY A 350 2.26 -6.94 -17.63
C GLY A 350 3.31 -5.86 -17.38
N PHE A 351 3.53 -5.41 -16.14
CA PHE A 351 4.39 -4.27 -15.85
C PHE A 351 5.57 -4.69 -14.95
N TYR A 352 6.79 -4.69 -15.48
CA TYR A 352 7.98 -5.21 -14.84
C TYR A 352 8.86 -4.11 -14.27
N VAL A 353 9.08 -4.17 -12.95
CA VAL A 353 9.86 -3.21 -12.18
C VAL A 353 11.22 -3.82 -11.85
N VAL A 354 12.29 -3.17 -12.30
CA VAL A 354 13.67 -3.67 -12.15
C VAL A 354 14.53 -2.65 -11.42
N PRO A 355 14.50 -2.63 -10.08
CA PRO A 355 15.19 -1.63 -9.28
C PRO A 355 16.71 -1.85 -9.20
N VAL A 356 17.45 -0.76 -8.98
CA VAL A 356 18.84 -0.83 -8.51
C VAL A 356 18.82 -0.91 -6.98
N THR A 357 19.30 -2.02 -6.43
CA THR A 357 19.31 -2.29 -4.98
C THR A 357 20.73 -2.30 -4.39
N GLU A 358 21.68 -1.68 -5.08
CA GLU A 358 23.10 -1.66 -4.72
C GLU A 358 23.66 -0.24 -4.92
N ASP A 359 24.67 0.12 -4.12
CA ASP A 359 25.14 1.50 -4.06
C ASP A 359 25.84 1.96 -5.34
N VAL A 360 25.55 3.20 -5.73
CA VAL A 360 26.19 3.96 -6.84
C VAL A 360 26.20 3.25 -8.22
N SER A 361 25.38 2.21 -8.44
CA SER A 361 25.27 1.60 -9.78
C SER A 361 24.41 2.48 -10.72
N THR A 362 24.82 2.59 -11.99
CA THR A 362 24.07 3.27 -13.07
C THR A 362 23.46 2.28 -14.07
N PHE A 363 23.45 1.00 -13.74
CA PHE A 363 22.84 -0.07 -14.51
C PHE A 363 22.35 -1.18 -13.57
N VAL A 364 21.56 -2.10 -14.10
CA VAL A 364 21.15 -3.31 -13.39
C VAL A 364 21.17 -4.51 -14.33
N TRP A 365 21.61 -5.65 -13.82
CA TRP A 365 21.43 -6.93 -14.49
C TRP A 365 20.12 -7.54 -14.04
N THR A 366 19.30 -7.99 -14.99
CA THR A 366 18.06 -8.68 -14.67
C THR A 366 17.80 -9.80 -15.67
N TYR A 367 17.14 -10.84 -15.20
CA TYR A 367 16.61 -11.87 -16.08
C TYR A 367 15.38 -11.33 -16.80
N LEU A 368 15.38 -11.39 -18.12
CA LEU A 368 14.23 -11.01 -18.94
C LEU A 368 13.57 -12.28 -19.49
N PRO A 369 12.39 -12.69 -19.01
CA PRO A 369 11.69 -13.89 -19.48
C PRO A 369 11.42 -13.84 -20.98
N LYS A 370 11.22 -15.01 -21.60
CA LYS A 370 10.94 -15.10 -23.04
C LYS A 370 9.73 -14.25 -23.43
N GLY A 371 9.89 -13.50 -24.52
CA GLY A 371 8.85 -12.65 -25.11
C GLY A 371 9.33 -11.25 -25.44
N LYS A 372 8.42 -10.44 -25.97
CA LYS A 372 8.67 -9.04 -26.33
C LYS A 372 8.46 -8.12 -25.13
N TRP A 373 9.44 -7.26 -24.84
CA TRP A 373 9.40 -6.33 -23.71
C TRP A 373 9.71 -4.92 -24.18
N TYR A 374 8.90 -3.95 -23.77
CA TYR A 374 9.00 -2.55 -24.14
C TYR A 374 9.54 -1.73 -22.97
N ASP A 375 10.55 -0.91 -23.20
CA ASP A 375 10.96 0.12 -22.24
C ASP A 375 9.84 1.15 -22.07
N TRP A 376 9.42 1.37 -20.83
CA TRP A 376 8.31 2.25 -20.48
C TRP A 376 8.52 3.70 -20.96
N TYR A 377 9.76 4.19 -20.90
CA TYR A 377 10.05 5.60 -21.17
C TYR A 377 10.22 5.90 -22.67
N SER A 378 10.95 5.04 -23.38
CA SER A 378 11.30 5.24 -24.79
C SER A 378 10.35 4.55 -25.75
N GLY A 379 9.63 3.51 -25.30
CA GLY A 379 8.82 2.65 -26.16
C GLY A 379 9.64 1.70 -27.04
N ASN A 380 10.97 1.71 -26.95
CA ASN A 380 11.83 0.74 -27.63
C ASN A 380 11.57 -0.65 -27.06
N HIS A 381 11.82 -1.71 -27.83
CA HIS A 381 11.58 -3.07 -27.37
C HIS A 381 12.73 -4.02 -27.67
N THR A 382 12.77 -5.08 -26.87
CA THR A 382 13.66 -6.23 -27.01
C THR A 382 12.82 -7.51 -27.05
N ILE A 383 13.14 -8.41 -27.99
CA ILE A 383 12.60 -9.77 -27.97
C ILE A 383 13.61 -10.63 -27.21
N SER A 384 13.18 -11.14 -26.06
CA SER A 384 13.99 -12.00 -25.20
C SER A 384 13.70 -13.47 -25.47
N ASP A 385 14.74 -14.29 -25.45
CA ASP A 385 14.72 -15.75 -25.45
C ASP A 385 14.81 -16.35 -24.03
N GLY A 386 14.75 -15.51 -22.98
CA GLY A 386 14.87 -15.94 -21.58
C GLY A 386 16.30 -15.89 -21.07
N LYS A 387 16.86 -14.68 -20.93
CA LYS A 387 18.26 -14.47 -20.55
C LYS A 387 18.46 -13.25 -19.66
N ASP A 388 19.61 -13.20 -19.01
CA ASP A 388 20.04 -12.00 -18.30
C ASP A 388 20.43 -10.90 -19.29
N ILE A 389 19.96 -9.70 -19.02
CA ILE A 389 20.26 -8.50 -19.79
C ILE A 389 20.73 -7.38 -18.88
N LYS A 390 21.50 -6.46 -19.45
CA LYS A 390 21.88 -5.21 -18.80
C LYS A 390 20.91 -4.12 -19.19
N LEU A 391 20.33 -3.45 -18.20
CA LEU A 391 19.49 -2.27 -18.39
C LEU A 391 20.22 -1.04 -17.85
N ASP A 392 20.17 0.06 -18.61
CA ASP A 392 20.65 1.35 -18.14
C ASP A 392 19.72 1.88 -17.04
N ALA A 393 20.31 2.27 -15.92
CA ALA A 393 19.60 2.76 -14.75
C ALA A 393 20.31 4.03 -14.24
N PRO A 394 20.31 5.15 -14.99
CA PRO A 394 20.93 6.39 -14.52
C PRO A 394 20.33 6.80 -13.17
N LEU A 395 21.03 7.65 -12.41
CA LEU A 395 20.68 7.92 -11.01
C LEU A 395 19.24 8.41 -10.83
N ASP A 396 18.64 9.10 -11.80
CA ASP A 396 17.27 9.60 -11.72
C ASP A 396 16.21 8.65 -12.29
N THR A 397 16.58 7.44 -12.72
CA THR A 397 15.71 6.52 -13.45
C THR A 397 15.80 5.10 -12.93
N ILE A 398 14.63 4.52 -12.62
CA ILE A 398 14.45 3.08 -12.43
C ILE A 398 14.04 2.43 -13.75
N PRO A 399 14.67 1.33 -14.18
CA PRO A 399 14.22 0.58 -15.34
C PRO A 399 12.82 -0.02 -15.14
N LEU A 400 11.94 0.25 -16.11
CA LEU A 400 10.55 -0.21 -16.13
C LEU A 400 10.25 -0.76 -17.52
N LEU A 401 9.73 -1.99 -17.59
CA LEU A 401 9.41 -2.67 -18.83
C LEU A 401 7.93 -3.06 -18.88
N VAL A 402 7.33 -3.03 -20.06
CA VAL A 402 5.96 -3.52 -20.30
C VAL A 402 6.03 -4.76 -21.16
N ARG A 403 5.37 -5.84 -20.74
CA ARG A 403 5.27 -7.09 -21.50
C ARG A 403 4.37 -6.87 -22.72
N GLY A 404 4.86 -7.24 -23.90
CA GLY A 404 4.03 -7.33 -25.10
C GLY A 404 2.88 -8.30 -24.89
N GLY A 405 1.69 -7.93 -25.35
CA GLY A 405 0.44 -8.60 -24.99
C GLY A 405 -0.40 -7.81 -23.97
N THR A 406 0.08 -6.67 -23.47
CA THR A 406 -0.58 -5.91 -22.39
C THR A 406 -1.20 -4.61 -22.90
N VAL A 407 -2.41 -4.30 -22.44
CA VAL A 407 -3.00 -2.95 -22.52
C VAL A 407 -3.03 -2.34 -21.13
N LEU A 408 -2.42 -1.16 -20.97
CA LEU A 408 -2.40 -0.41 -19.72
C LEU A 408 -3.39 0.75 -19.79
N PRO A 409 -4.40 0.82 -18.90
CA PRO A 409 -5.16 2.05 -18.69
C PRO A 409 -4.35 3.03 -17.86
N THR A 410 -4.14 4.23 -18.38
CA THR A 410 -3.42 5.31 -17.70
C THR A 410 -4.25 6.57 -17.66
N GLN A 411 -3.89 7.48 -16.76
CA GLN A 411 -4.51 8.79 -16.63
C GLN A 411 -3.43 9.85 -16.55
N GLU A 412 -3.70 11.06 -17.05
CA GLU A 412 -2.76 12.17 -16.86
C GLU A 412 -2.58 12.45 -15.36
N PRO A 413 -1.34 12.44 -14.85
CA PRO A 413 -1.06 12.52 -13.41
C PRO A 413 -1.31 13.93 -12.85
N ALA A 414 -1.43 14.04 -11.53
CA ALA A 414 -1.51 15.29 -10.80
C ALA A 414 -0.89 15.13 -9.40
N GLN A 415 -0.86 16.19 -8.60
CA GLN A 415 -0.26 16.17 -7.26
C GLN A 415 -1.09 15.38 -6.23
N THR A 416 -2.39 15.22 -6.47
CA THR A 416 -3.31 14.42 -5.62
C THR A 416 -4.21 13.55 -6.48
N THR A 417 -4.71 12.45 -5.92
CA THR A 417 -5.70 11.60 -6.60
C THR A 417 -7.02 12.31 -6.80
N THR A 418 -7.39 13.23 -5.90
CA THR A 418 -8.54 14.13 -6.06
C THR A 418 -8.49 14.93 -7.36
N GLN A 419 -7.30 15.35 -7.77
CA GLN A 419 -7.08 16.04 -9.04
C GLN A 419 -6.91 15.06 -10.20
N SER A 420 -6.04 14.06 -10.07
CA SER A 420 -5.68 13.17 -11.18
C SER A 420 -6.89 12.40 -11.69
N ARG A 421 -7.82 12.00 -10.81
CA ARG A 421 -9.05 11.28 -11.17
C ARG A 421 -9.96 12.06 -12.12
N LYS A 422 -9.83 13.39 -12.19
CA LYS A 422 -10.59 14.26 -13.11
C LYS A 422 -9.94 14.39 -14.49
N ASN A 423 -8.70 13.94 -14.63
CA ASN A 423 -7.94 14.11 -15.87
C ASN A 423 -8.31 13.05 -16.92
N ALA A 424 -7.86 13.26 -18.15
CA ALA A 424 -8.16 12.37 -19.24
C ALA A 424 -7.34 11.06 -19.18
N PHE A 425 -7.95 10.00 -19.72
CA PHE A 425 -7.35 8.70 -19.87
C PHE A 425 -6.53 8.59 -21.15
N THR A 426 -5.52 7.74 -21.09
CA THR A 426 -4.81 7.19 -22.23
C THR A 426 -4.79 5.66 -22.14
N PHE A 427 -5.12 4.97 -23.22
CA PHE A 427 -4.98 3.51 -23.29
C PHE A 427 -3.74 3.16 -24.09
N MET A 428 -2.79 2.47 -23.45
CA MET A 428 -1.49 2.13 -24.03
C MET A 428 -1.44 0.63 -24.34
N ALA A 429 -1.54 0.27 -25.61
CA ALA A 429 -1.52 -1.11 -26.08
C ALA A 429 -0.12 -1.49 -26.57
N TYR A 430 0.48 -2.49 -25.94
CA TYR A 430 1.81 -3.01 -26.27
C TYR A 430 1.67 -4.34 -26.99
N ALA A 431 1.85 -4.35 -28.32
CA ALA A 431 1.63 -5.55 -29.11
C ALA A 431 2.60 -6.68 -28.74
N SER A 432 2.12 -7.92 -28.68
CA SER A 432 2.96 -9.12 -28.63
C SER A 432 3.70 -9.33 -29.96
N GLU A 433 4.45 -10.41 -30.07
CA GLU A 433 5.08 -10.83 -31.34
C GLU A 433 4.02 -11.12 -32.42
N ASP A 434 2.85 -11.63 -32.01
CA ASP A 434 1.70 -11.93 -32.87
C ASP A 434 0.78 -10.73 -33.13
N GLY A 435 1.18 -9.53 -32.72
CA GLY A 435 0.36 -8.32 -32.90
C GLY A 435 -0.85 -8.23 -31.97
N LEU A 436 -0.87 -8.98 -30.86
CA LEU A 436 -2.00 -9.06 -29.94
C LEU A 436 -1.74 -8.33 -28.64
N ALA A 437 -2.78 -7.81 -27.99
CA ALA A 437 -2.71 -7.37 -26.60
C ALA A 437 -4.10 -7.38 -25.93
N SER A 438 -4.13 -7.49 -24.61
CA SER A 438 -5.36 -7.39 -23.82
C SER A 438 -5.14 -6.70 -22.49
N GLY A 439 -6.23 -6.22 -21.91
CA GLY A 439 -6.27 -5.67 -20.56
C GLY A 439 -7.69 -5.27 -20.21
N ASP A 440 -7.85 -4.67 -19.05
CA ASP A 440 -9.14 -4.20 -18.55
C ASP A 440 -8.97 -2.94 -17.68
N LEU A 441 -10.10 -2.32 -17.38
CA LEU A 441 -10.19 -1.16 -16.49
C LEU A 441 -11.41 -1.32 -15.59
N PHE A 442 -11.17 -1.28 -14.28
CA PHE A 442 -12.19 -1.07 -13.27
C PHE A 442 -12.25 0.41 -12.87
N TRP A 443 -13.46 0.98 -12.80
CA TRP A 443 -13.68 2.35 -12.38
C TRP A 443 -14.91 2.49 -11.49
N ASP A 444 -14.76 3.00 -10.28
CA ASP A 444 -15.88 3.46 -9.44
C ASP A 444 -15.58 4.86 -8.89
N ASP A 445 -16.38 5.35 -7.94
CA ASP A 445 -16.18 6.67 -7.34
C ASP A 445 -14.90 6.79 -6.49
N GLY A 446 -14.28 5.66 -6.13
CA GLY A 446 -13.01 5.55 -5.42
C GLY A 446 -13.17 5.28 -3.91
N ASP A 447 -14.28 5.64 -3.29
CA ASP A 447 -14.42 5.64 -1.83
C ASP A 447 -15.77 5.09 -1.30
N SER A 448 -16.79 4.84 -2.12
CA SER A 448 -18.05 4.29 -1.61
C SER A 448 -17.92 2.85 -1.12
N LEU A 449 -18.72 2.52 -0.10
CA LEU A 449 -18.79 1.16 0.43
C LEU A 449 -19.52 0.21 -0.51
N ASP A 450 -18.92 -0.97 -0.69
CA ASP A 450 -19.54 -2.13 -1.31
C ASP A 450 -19.99 -1.90 -2.77
N THR A 451 -19.26 -1.06 -3.53
CA THR A 451 -19.60 -0.74 -4.93
C THR A 451 -19.58 -1.98 -5.83
N ILE A 452 -18.70 -2.94 -5.56
CA ILE A 452 -18.61 -4.21 -6.31
C ILE A 452 -19.87 -5.03 -6.04
N GLU A 453 -20.23 -5.22 -4.77
CA GLU A 453 -21.40 -5.99 -4.33
C GLU A 453 -22.72 -5.34 -4.81
N LYS A 454 -22.76 -4.01 -4.91
CA LYS A 454 -23.92 -3.24 -5.42
C LYS A 454 -23.92 -3.03 -6.94
N ASN A 455 -22.92 -3.54 -7.66
CA ASN A 455 -22.71 -3.29 -9.10
C ASN A 455 -22.68 -1.80 -9.48
N GLN A 456 -22.10 -0.94 -8.63
CA GLN A 456 -21.98 0.51 -8.83
C GLN A 456 -20.59 0.89 -9.36
N TYR A 457 -20.23 0.35 -10.53
CA TYR A 457 -18.93 0.58 -11.15
C TYR A 457 -19.02 0.49 -12.69
N GLY A 458 -17.98 0.98 -13.35
CA GLY A 458 -17.67 0.79 -14.76
C GLY A 458 -16.60 -0.28 -14.94
N PHE A 459 -16.77 -1.12 -15.96
CA PHE A 459 -15.80 -2.14 -16.33
C PHE A 459 -15.64 -2.20 -17.85
N LEU A 460 -14.40 -2.03 -18.32
CA LEU A 460 -14.04 -2.12 -19.73
C LEU A 460 -13.06 -3.26 -19.95
N GLN A 461 -13.14 -3.86 -21.13
CA GLN A 461 -12.14 -4.78 -21.65
C GLN A 461 -11.49 -4.22 -22.91
N PHE A 462 -10.20 -4.48 -23.07
CA PHE A 462 -9.39 -4.03 -24.18
C PHE A 462 -8.84 -5.21 -24.97
N HIS A 463 -8.91 -5.12 -26.29
CA HIS A 463 -8.31 -6.09 -27.20
C HIS A 463 -7.62 -5.39 -28.36
N LEU A 464 -6.34 -5.67 -28.55
CA LEU A 464 -5.60 -5.39 -29.78
C LEU A 464 -5.49 -6.68 -30.59
N LEU A 465 -5.96 -6.63 -31.83
CA LEU A 465 -5.94 -7.73 -32.79
C LEU A 465 -5.28 -7.23 -34.07
N ASN A 466 -3.96 -7.34 -34.15
CA ASN A 466 -3.13 -6.90 -35.29
C ASN A 466 -3.28 -5.42 -35.63
N ASP A 467 -4.27 -5.07 -36.45
CA ASP A 467 -4.53 -3.74 -37.00
C ASP A 467 -5.80 -3.08 -36.44
N ARG A 468 -6.35 -3.64 -35.36
CA ARG A 468 -7.54 -3.11 -34.68
C ARG A 468 -7.41 -3.20 -33.16
N PHE A 469 -7.58 -2.07 -32.50
CA PHE A 469 -7.78 -1.94 -31.06
C PHE A 469 -9.26 -1.68 -30.75
N ASN A 470 -9.82 -2.44 -29.81
CA ASN A 470 -11.19 -2.28 -29.32
C ASN A 470 -11.17 -2.05 -27.80
N SER A 471 -11.88 -1.02 -27.33
CA SER A 471 -12.39 -0.96 -25.96
C SER A 471 -13.86 -1.34 -25.96
N THR A 472 -14.24 -2.26 -25.08
CA THR A 472 -15.61 -2.77 -24.93
C THR A 472 -16.11 -2.44 -23.54
N VAL A 473 -17.21 -1.71 -23.44
CA VAL A 473 -17.88 -1.44 -22.17
C VAL A 473 -18.71 -2.67 -21.79
N ILE A 474 -18.30 -3.35 -20.72
CA ILE A 474 -19.00 -4.54 -20.21
C ILE A 474 -20.15 -4.11 -19.30
N GLN A 475 -19.90 -3.13 -18.42
CA GLN A 475 -20.96 -2.41 -17.72
C GLN A 475 -20.53 -0.99 -17.39
N TRP A 476 -21.50 -0.12 -17.13
CA TRP A 476 -21.25 1.23 -16.65
C TRP A 476 -22.39 1.74 -15.76
N ASN A 477 -22.29 1.46 -14.46
CA ASN A 477 -23.29 1.82 -13.45
C ASN A 477 -22.72 2.81 -12.43
N THR A 478 -21.89 3.74 -12.89
CA THR A 478 -21.36 4.85 -12.09
C THR A 478 -21.64 6.18 -12.79
N PRO A 479 -22.04 7.24 -12.06
CA PRO A 479 -22.34 8.54 -12.66
C PRO A 479 -21.08 9.22 -13.20
N ASP A 480 -19.92 8.96 -12.59
CA ASP A 480 -18.67 9.52 -13.05
C ASP A 480 -18.27 8.90 -14.39
N THR A 481 -18.00 9.73 -15.39
CA THR A 481 -17.63 9.29 -16.74
C THR A 481 -16.46 10.12 -17.25
N PRO A 482 -15.22 9.79 -16.82
CA PRO A 482 -14.03 10.42 -17.34
C PRO A 482 -13.92 10.26 -18.86
N LYS A 483 -13.04 11.06 -19.46
CA LYS A 483 -12.83 11.06 -20.90
C LYS A 483 -11.57 10.28 -21.27
N LEU A 484 -11.65 9.46 -22.31
CA LEU A 484 -10.51 8.96 -23.06
C LEU A 484 -10.05 10.03 -24.05
N ASP A 485 -8.84 10.53 -23.88
CA ASP A 485 -8.22 11.46 -24.83
C ASP A 485 -7.45 10.71 -25.92
N SER A 486 -6.71 9.66 -25.56
CA SER A 486 -5.81 9.02 -26.51
C SER A 486 -5.69 7.50 -26.40
N VAL A 487 -5.41 6.87 -27.54
CA VAL A 487 -4.99 5.47 -27.65
C VAL A 487 -3.61 5.45 -28.29
N VAL A 488 -2.67 4.74 -27.66
CA VAL A 488 -1.29 4.59 -28.12
C VAL A 488 -1.00 3.11 -28.38
N ILE A 489 -0.59 2.76 -29.60
CA ILE A 489 -0.25 1.39 -29.97
C ILE A 489 1.26 1.29 -30.23
N TYR A 490 1.93 0.41 -29.51
CA TYR A 490 3.35 0.12 -29.64
C TYR A 490 3.59 -1.17 -30.43
N GLY A 491 4.56 -1.13 -31.35
CA GLY A 491 5.22 -2.33 -31.88
C GLY A 491 4.41 -3.15 -32.90
N PHE A 492 3.57 -2.50 -33.71
CA PHE A 492 2.95 -3.12 -34.88
C PHE A 492 3.90 -3.11 -36.11
N GLN A 493 3.73 -4.08 -37.01
CA GLN A 493 4.68 -4.38 -38.09
C GLN A 493 4.34 -3.77 -39.46
N LYS A 494 3.23 -3.03 -39.59
CA LYS A 494 2.72 -2.52 -40.88
C LYS A 494 3.00 -1.03 -41.04
N ASN A 495 3.22 -0.57 -42.27
CA ASN A 495 3.16 0.87 -42.57
C ASN A 495 1.70 1.34 -42.45
N VAL A 496 1.45 2.33 -41.58
CA VAL A 496 0.11 2.90 -41.42
C VAL A 496 -0.07 4.06 -42.38
N SER A 497 -0.99 3.90 -43.32
CA SER A 497 -1.39 4.92 -44.28
C SER A 497 -2.63 5.69 -43.83
N LYS A 498 -3.55 5.01 -43.14
CA LYS A 498 -4.83 5.56 -42.66
C LYS A 498 -5.21 4.96 -41.34
N VAL A 499 -5.90 5.75 -40.51
CA VAL A 499 -6.45 5.35 -39.22
C VAL A 499 -7.92 5.70 -39.18
N PHE A 500 -8.73 4.84 -38.56
CA PHE A 500 -10.16 5.01 -38.39
C PHE A 500 -10.51 4.90 -36.92
N VAL A 501 -11.38 5.79 -36.45
CA VAL A 501 -12.02 5.74 -35.12
C VAL A 501 -13.51 5.54 -35.33
N ASN A 502 -14.07 4.43 -34.85
CA ASN A 502 -15.47 4.04 -35.07
C ASN A 502 -15.88 4.20 -36.56
N ASP A 503 -15.08 3.59 -37.45
CA ASP A 503 -15.23 3.57 -38.91
C ASP A 503 -15.13 4.92 -39.63
N LYS A 504 -14.66 5.98 -38.95
CA LYS A 504 -14.39 7.29 -39.56
C LYS A 504 -12.90 7.58 -39.62
N GLU A 505 -12.40 8.00 -40.79
CA GLU A 505 -11.00 8.37 -40.96
C GLU A 505 -10.63 9.48 -39.96
N PHE A 506 -9.51 9.30 -39.26
CA PHE A 506 -9.15 10.12 -38.11
C PHE A 506 -7.65 10.46 -38.13
N PRO A 507 -7.25 11.69 -37.72
CA PRO A 507 -5.84 12.08 -37.66
C PRO A 507 -5.03 11.22 -36.68
N PHE A 508 -3.78 10.95 -37.05
CA PHE A 508 -2.87 10.16 -36.21
C PHE A 508 -1.44 10.65 -36.32
N ASP A 509 -0.66 10.36 -35.28
CA ASP A 509 0.78 10.54 -35.28
C ASP A 509 1.47 9.17 -35.33
N LEU A 510 2.43 9.04 -36.25
CA LEU A 510 3.25 7.83 -36.38
C LEU A 510 4.73 8.18 -36.18
N LYS A 511 5.35 7.64 -35.14
CA LYS A 511 6.79 7.80 -34.88
C LYS A 511 7.39 6.48 -34.39
N LYS A 512 8.45 6.00 -35.04
CA LYS A 512 9.23 4.81 -34.61
C LYS A 512 8.36 3.58 -34.27
N ASN A 513 7.37 3.26 -35.12
CA ASN A 513 6.41 2.15 -34.91
C ASN A 513 5.48 2.31 -33.69
N VAL A 514 5.26 3.56 -33.27
CA VAL A 514 4.25 3.94 -32.28
C VAL A 514 3.17 4.75 -32.99
N LEU A 515 1.95 4.23 -32.98
CA LEU A 515 0.76 4.86 -33.53
C LEU A 515 0.03 5.54 -32.38
N LYS A 516 -0.19 6.84 -32.49
CA LYS A 516 -0.88 7.63 -31.49
C LYS A 516 -2.12 8.28 -32.11
N VAL A 517 -3.27 8.03 -31.51
CA VAL A 517 -4.54 8.63 -31.87
C VAL A 517 -5.00 9.47 -30.67
N GLN A 518 -5.13 10.79 -30.84
CA GLN A 518 -5.39 11.73 -29.74
C GLN A 518 -6.64 12.57 -29.98
N LYS A 519 -7.03 13.36 -28.97
CA LYS A 519 -8.19 14.27 -29.05
C LYS A 519 -9.48 13.49 -29.35
N LEU A 520 -9.55 12.25 -28.86
CA LEU A 520 -10.74 11.39 -29.00
C LEU A 520 -11.93 12.00 -28.25
N ASN A 521 -11.67 12.60 -27.08
CA ASN A 521 -12.68 13.19 -26.20
C ASN A 521 -13.88 12.25 -25.98
N ASN A 522 -13.62 10.94 -25.93
CA ASN A 522 -14.64 9.92 -25.86
C ASN A 522 -14.95 9.60 -24.39
N PRO A 523 -16.21 9.68 -23.94
CA PRO A 523 -16.56 9.30 -22.57
C PRO A 523 -16.34 7.79 -22.35
N LEU A 524 -15.78 7.40 -21.20
CA LEU A 524 -15.43 6.00 -20.92
C LEU A 524 -16.62 5.02 -20.95
N ASN A 525 -17.84 5.51 -20.78
CA ASN A 525 -19.07 4.72 -20.92
C ASN A 525 -19.43 4.39 -22.38
N LYS A 526 -18.60 4.76 -23.36
CA LYS A 526 -18.75 4.40 -24.77
C LYS A 526 -17.53 3.65 -25.27
N SER A 527 -17.80 2.55 -25.96
CA SER A 527 -16.79 1.72 -26.63
C SER A 527 -16.11 2.48 -27.77
N VAL A 528 -14.83 2.22 -27.99
CA VAL A 528 -14.02 2.83 -29.06
C VAL A 528 -13.31 1.74 -29.85
N VAL A 529 -13.42 1.83 -31.16
CA VAL A 529 -12.68 1.01 -32.11
C VAL A 529 -11.68 1.89 -32.84
N VAL A 530 -10.39 1.60 -32.72
CA VAL A 530 -9.31 2.21 -33.49
C VAL A 530 -8.76 1.16 -34.45
N SER A 531 -8.78 1.40 -35.75
CA SER A 531 -8.21 0.47 -36.74
C SER A 531 -7.37 1.20 -37.77
N TRP A 532 -6.43 0.50 -38.42
CA TRP A 532 -5.54 1.10 -39.41
C TRP A 532 -5.29 0.21 -40.63
N LYS A 533 -4.81 0.84 -41.72
CA LYS A 533 -4.47 0.17 -42.98
C LYS A 533 -3.06 0.47 -43.44
#